data_AF-A0A292RVR6-F1
#
_entry.id   AF-A0A292RVR6-F1
#
_cell.length_a   1.000
_cell.length_b   1.000
_cell.length_c   1.000
_cell.angle_alpha   90.00
_cell.angle_beta   90.00
_cell.angle_gamma   90.00
#
_symmetry.space_group_name_H-M   'P 1'
#
loop_
_entity.id
_entity.type
_entity.pdbx_description
1 polymer ?
#
loop_
_entity_poly.entity_id
_entity_poly.type
_entity_poly.pdbx_seq_one_letter_code
_entity_poly.pdbx_strand_id
1 'polypeptide(L)'
;MSCTVFALPYAIAWVVGAVFANVPYSEIALDNEGMNNIDFSGDIDLPTVCDDVRVISDKHFLEKSFETAFVDKELLIKTLEEHGVSNLKENEYGKITARTGSYELAFERMEADKPYFLMIKYLDTESAEQKLNDLSSEYALNVQEESYRSITEKLKENNMEIESEEVYDDNTIVLTVNID
;
A
#
# COMPACT_ATOMS: atom_id res chain seq x y z
N MET A 1 37.62 -18.58 -17.39
CA MET A 1 36.98 -18.21 -16.12
C MET A 1 35.91 -17.20 -16.46
N SER A 2 34.64 -17.60 -16.47
CA SER A 2 33.50 -16.78 -16.87
C SER A 2 32.65 -16.50 -15.63
N CYS A 3 32.99 -15.47 -14.87
CA CYS A 3 32.23 -15.06 -13.70
C CYS A 3 30.91 -14.42 -14.15
N THR A 4 29.78 -14.86 -13.61
CA THR A 4 28.49 -14.18 -13.80
C THR A 4 28.18 -13.39 -12.54
N VAL A 5 27.77 -12.13 -12.71
CA VAL A 5 27.47 -11.20 -11.63
C VAL A 5 25.95 -11.04 -11.51
N PHE A 6 25.40 -11.33 -10.33
CA PHE A 6 23.99 -11.07 -10.03
C PHE A 6 23.89 -9.83 -9.15
N ALA A 7 23.13 -8.82 -9.58
CA ALA A 7 22.79 -7.67 -8.76
C ALA A 7 21.32 -7.77 -8.34
N LEU A 8 21.05 -7.73 -7.04
CA LEU A 8 19.70 -7.66 -6.48
C LEU A 8 19.40 -6.21 -6.09
N PRO A 9 18.81 -5.38 -6.97
CA PRO A 9 18.53 -4.00 -6.65
C PRO A 9 17.50 -3.91 -5.53
N TYR A 10 17.76 -3.02 -4.57
CA TYR A 10 16.84 -2.69 -3.48
C TYR A 10 15.54 -2.05 -3.99
N ALA A 11 15.60 -1.40 -5.16
CA ALA A 11 14.44 -0.84 -5.85
C ALA A 11 14.03 -1.74 -7.00
N ILE A 12 12.84 -2.33 -6.92
CA ILE A 12 12.11 -2.79 -8.11
C ILE A 12 11.70 -1.53 -8.88
N ALA A 13 12.65 -0.95 -9.61
CA ALA A 13 12.45 0.19 -10.48
C ALA A 13 11.75 -0.27 -11.76
N TRP A 14 10.44 -0.52 -11.69
CA TRP A 14 9.58 -0.45 -12.87
C TRP A 14 8.83 0.87 -12.84
N VAL A 15 9.43 1.83 -13.56
CA VAL A 15 8.78 2.78 -14.47
C VAL A 15 7.27 2.88 -14.26
N VAL A 16 6.84 3.86 -13.46
CA VAL A 16 5.50 4.42 -13.56
C VAL A 16 5.41 4.99 -14.97
N GLY A 17 4.88 4.18 -15.89
CA GLY A 17 4.54 4.62 -17.22
C GLY A 17 3.58 5.81 -17.06
N ALA A 18 4.04 6.97 -17.49
CA ALA A 18 3.23 8.16 -17.61
C ALA A 18 2.04 7.86 -18.53
N VAL A 19 0.92 7.49 -17.93
CA VAL A 19 -0.42 7.68 -18.50
C VAL A 19 -1.24 8.32 -17.39
N PHE A 20 -1.07 9.64 -17.26
CA PHE A 20 -2.17 10.49 -16.81
C PHE A 20 -3.27 10.40 -17.89
N ALA A 21 -4.02 9.31 -17.91
CA ALA A 21 -5.32 9.31 -18.55
C ALA A 21 -6.27 9.91 -17.54
N ASN A 22 -6.79 11.10 -17.85
CA ASN A 22 -7.98 11.69 -17.27
C ASN A 22 -9.02 10.59 -16.99
N VAL A 23 -9.14 10.15 -15.74
CA VAL A 23 -10.38 9.59 -15.24
C VAL A 23 -11.15 10.79 -14.69
N PRO A 24 -12.31 11.15 -15.27
CA PRO A 24 -13.10 12.25 -14.75
C PRO A 24 -13.50 11.91 -13.32
N TYR A 25 -13.03 12.74 -12.39
CA TYR A 25 -13.62 12.87 -11.07
C TYR A 25 -15.11 13.16 -11.31
N SER A 26 -16.00 12.27 -10.90
CA SER A 26 -17.40 12.64 -10.75
C SER A 26 -17.44 13.60 -9.57
N GLU A 27 -17.37 14.89 -9.86
CA GLU A 27 -17.79 15.94 -8.94
C GLU A 27 -19.23 15.63 -8.56
N ILE A 28 -19.47 15.25 -7.31
CA ILE A 28 -20.79 15.43 -6.73
C ILE A 28 -20.90 16.94 -6.50
N ALA A 29 -21.31 17.65 -7.53
CA ALA A 29 -21.75 19.02 -7.43
C ALA A 29 -22.99 19.03 -6.52
N LEU A 30 -22.81 19.40 -5.25
CA LEU A 30 -23.91 19.91 -4.46
C LEU A 30 -24.17 21.33 -4.95
N ASP A 31 -25.02 21.38 -5.98
CA ASP A 31 -25.60 22.59 -6.55
C ASP A 31 -26.20 23.42 -5.42
N ASN A 32 -25.67 24.63 -5.28
CA ASN A 32 -26.12 25.60 -4.31
C ASN A 32 -26.58 26.82 -5.09
N GLU A 33 -27.75 26.74 -5.75
CA GLU A 33 -28.59 27.90 -6.09
C GLU A 33 -30.05 27.47 -6.27
N GLY A 34 -30.96 28.12 -5.54
CA GLY A 34 -32.39 27.98 -5.78
C GLY A 34 -33.27 28.14 -4.55
N MET A 35 -33.20 29.31 -3.89
CA MET A 35 -34.34 29.81 -3.12
C MET A 35 -35.58 29.83 -4.03
N ASN A 36 -36.54 28.95 -3.77
CA ASN A 36 -37.90 29.09 -4.27
C ASN A 36 -38.87 29.03 -3.11
N ASN A 37 -39.66 30.09 -3.04
CA ASN A 37 -40.60 30.44 -1.99
C ASN A 37 -41.63 29.34 -1.76
N ILE A 38 -41.77 28.91 -0.51
CA ILE A 38 -42.99 28.27 -0.03
C ILE A 38 -43.56 29.20 1.03
N ASP A 39 -44.60 29.92 0.62
CA ASP A 39 -45.44 30.75 1.47
C ASP A 39 -46.27 29.82 2.37
N PHE A 40 -45.99 29.82 3.68
CA PHE A 40 -46.86 29.20 4.66
C PHE A 40 -47.00 30.14 5.87
N SER A 41 -48.01 31.00 5.79
CA SER A 41 -48.53 31.77 6.91
C SER A 41 -49.03 30.81 8.01
N GLY A 42 -48.49 30.94 9.23
CA GLY A 42 -48.97 30.20 10.39
C GLY A 42 -48.14 30.47 11.64
N ASP A 43 -48.62 31.37 12.50
CA ASP A 43 -48.09 31.66 13.83
C ASP A 43 -48.03 30.40 14.71
N ILE A 44 -46.85 30.06 15.25
CA ILE A 44 -46.71 29.21 16.45
C ILE A 44 -45.49 29.70 17.27
N ASP A 45 -45.77 30.35 18.40
CA ASP A 45 -44.84 30.57 19.52
C ASP A 45 -44.49 29.23 20.20
N LEU A 46 -43.20 28.89 20.40
CA LEU A 46 -42.64 28.21 21.60
C LEU A 46 -41.10 28.01 21.52
N PRO A 47 -40.40 27.71 22.64
CA PRO A 47 -39.30 28.51 23.18
C PRO A 47 -37.91 28.00 22.80
N THR A 48 -36.93 28.91 22.87
CA THR A 48 -35.49 28.62 22.80
C THR A 48 -35.08 27.62 23.90
N VAL A 49 -34.76 26.40 23.50
CA VAL A 49 -33.93 25.47 24.27
C VAL A 49 -32.55 25.49 23.63
N CYS A 50 -31.60 26.12 24.31
CA CYS A 50 -30.18 25.99 23.97
C CYS A 50 -29.73 24.62 24.46
N ASP A 51 -29.91 23.58 23.64
CA ASP A 51 -29.28 22.29 23.91
C ASP A 51 -27.78 22.41 23.65
N ASP A 52 -27.00 22.13 24.69
CA ASP A 52 -25.55 22.11 24.67
C ASP A 52 -25.04 21.29 23.48
N VAL A 53 -24.42 21.99 22.51
CA VAL A 53 -23.67 21.36 21.42
C VAL A 53 -22.48 20.64 22.04
N ARG A 54 -22.67 19.35 22.33
CA ARG A 54 -21.56 18.44 22.56
C ARG A 54 -20.81 18.33 21.23
N VAL A 55 -19.71 19.08 21.12
CA VAL A 55 -18.73 18.91 20.06
C VAL A 55 -18.12 17.52 20.24
N ILE A 56 -18.74 16.52 19.64
CA ILE A 56 -18.06 15.28 19.31
C ILE A 56 -17.05 15.71 18.24
N SER A 57 -15.77 15.67 18.56
CA SER A 57 -14.70 15.88 17.57
C SER A 57 -14.85 14.78 16.52
N ASP A 58 -15.54 15.07 15.43
CA ASP A 58 -15.70 14.17 14.30
C ASP A 58 -14.31 13.93 13.72
N LYS A 59 -13.72 12.76 14.00
CA LYS A 59 -12.48 12.33 13.37
C LYS A 59 -12.76 12.17 11.88
N HIS A 60 -12.20 13.06 11.07
CA HIS A 60 -12.38 13.02 9.62
C HIS A 60 -11.47 11.94 9.03
N PHE A 61 -12.07 10.95 8.37
CA PHE A 61 -11.32 9.90 7.69
C PHE A 61 -11.28 10.21 6.19
N LEU A 62 -10.09 10.06 5.61
CA LEU A 62 -9.86 10.13 4.17
C LEU A 62 -9.62 8.72 3.62
N GLU A 63 -9.88 8.54 2.33
CA GLU A 63 -9.60 7.31 1.60
C GLU A 63 -8.78 7.64 0.36
N LYS A 64 -7.76 6.83 0.09
CA LYS A 64 -6.91 6.99 -1.09
C LYS A 64 -6.47 5.63 -1.61
N SER A 65 -6.42 5.49 -2.93
CA SER A 65 -6.00 4.28 -3.62
C SER A 65 -4.66 4.48 -4.32
N PHE A 66 -3.84 3.43 -4.31
CA PHE A 66 -2.50 3.42 -4.86
C PHE A 66 -2.25 2.15 -5.67
N GLU A 67 -1.53 2.30 -6.77
CA GLU A 67 -0.83 1.20 -7.43
C GLU A 67 0.39 0.81 -6.60
N THR A 68 0.67 -0.49 -6.49
CA THR A 68 1.79 -0.99 -5.70
C THR A 68 2.65 -1.96 -6.50
N ALA A 69 3.83 -2.30 -5.96
CA ALA A 69 4.68 -3.36 -6.48
C ALA A 69 4.46 -4.72 -5.77
N PHE A 70 3.43 -4.83 -4.93
CA PHE A 70 3.16 -6.05 -4.17
C PHE A 70 2.55 -7.10 -5.10
N VAL A 71 3.27 -8.16 -5.42
CA VAL A 71 2.80 -9.22 -6.33
C VAL A 71 2.60 -10.52 -5.57
N ASP A 72 3.57 -10.86 -4.71
CA ASP A 72 3.58 -12.08 -3.96
C ASP A 72 2.75 -11.95 -2.68
N LYS A 73 1.78 -12.84 -2.53
CA LYS A 73 0.83 -12.85 -1.42
C LYS A 73 1.52 -13.15 -0.09
N GLU A 74 2.40 -14.15 -0.07
CA GLU A 74 3.03 -14.63 1.15
C GLU A 74 4.03 -13.59 1.67
N LEU A 75 4.79 -12.97 0.77
CA LEU A 75 5.67 -11.85 1.10
C LEU A 75 4.89 -10.64 1.58
N LEU A 76 3.73 -10.33 0.98
CA LEU A 76 2.89 -9.23 1.44
C LEU A 76 2.35 -9.48 2.85
N ILE A 77 1.86 -10.70 3.11
CA ILE A 77 1.39 -11.09 4.45
C ILE A 77 2.53 -11.02 5.47
N LYS A 78 3.71 -11.57 5.15
CA LYS A 78 4.92 -11.48 5.99
C LYS A 78 5.25 -10.03 6.32
N THR A 79 5.28 -9.17 5.30
CA THR A 79 5.57 -7.73 5.46
C THR A 79 4.55 -7.05 6.38
N LEU A 80 3.25 -7.36 6.22
CA LEU A 80 2.22 -6.80 7.09
C LEU A 80 2.38 -7.27 8.54
N GLU A 81 2.74 -8.53 8.76
CA GLU A 81 3.00 -9.07 10.11
C GLU A 81 4.23 -8.42 10.77
N GLU A 82 5.32 -8.24 10.02
CA GLU A 82 6.56 -7.58 10.49
C GLU A 82 6.33 -6.10 10.81
N HIS A 83 5.52 -5.42 10.00
CA HIS A 83 5.08 -4.05 10.26
C HIS A 83 4.14 -3.95 11.49
N GLY A 84 3.80 -5.06 12.14
CA GLY A 84 2.94 -5.07 13.33
C GLY A 84 1.47 -4.80 12.99
N VAL A 85 1.03 -5.11 11.78
CA VAL A 85 -0.37 -5.03 11.38
C VAL A 85 -1.14 -6.15 12.08
N SER A 86 -2.32 -5.81 12.60
CA SER A 86 -3.20 -6.75 13.30
C SER A 86 -4.47 -7.01 12.49
N ASN A 87 -5.14 -8.13 12.78
CA ASN A 87 -6.41 -8.49 12.15
C ASN A 87 -6.34 -8.66 10.63
N LEU A 88 -5.27 -9.29 10.14
CA LEU A 88 -5.18 -9.68 8.74
C LEU A 88 -6.30 -10.68 8.41
N LYS A 89 -7.09 -10.35 7.40
CA LYS A 89 -8.17 -11.19 6.87
C LYS A 89 -8.02 -11.31 5.37
N GLU A 90 -7.99 -12.54 4.91
CA GLU A 90 -8.07 -12.89 3.49
C GLU A 90 -9.50 -13.37 3.17
N ASN A 91 -10.06 -12.95 2.04
CA ASN A 91 -11.32 -13.49 1.53
C ASN A 91 -11.09 -14.50 0.39
N GLU A 92 -12.16 -15.19 -0.02
CA GLU A 92 -12.11 -16.21 -1.09
C GLU A 92 -11.72 -15.66 -2.47
N TYR A 93 -11.73 -14.34 -2.65
CA TYR A 93 -11.37 -13.65 -3.89
C TYR A 93 -9.91 -13.13 -3.86
N GLY A 94 -9.13 -13.48 -2.83
CA GLY A 94 -7.74 -13.06 -2.70
C GLY A 94 -7.55 -11.60 -2.30
N LYS A 95 -8.62 -10.92 -1.82
CA LYS A 95 -8.52 -9.60 -1.19
C LYS A 95 -8.01 -9.77 0.23
N ILE A 96 -7.00 -8.99 0.57
CA ILE A 96 -6.42 -8.94 1.92
C ILE A 96 -6.85 -7.64 2.57
N THR A 97 -7.38 -7.73 3.78
CA THR A 97 -7.71 -6.55 4.59
C THR A 97 -6.94 -6.62 5.89
N ALA A 98 -6.44 -5.47 6.33
CA ALA A 98 -5.59 -5.39 7.49
C ALA A 98 -5.80 -4.05 8.22
N ARG A 99 -5.54 -4.00 9.52
CA ARG A 99 -5.68 -2.76 10.30
C ARG A 99 -4.45 -2.52 11.17
N THR A 100 -3.92 -1.31 11.12
CA THR A 100 -2.80 -0.87 11.95
C THR A 100 -3.07 0.53 12.45
N GLY A 101 -3.16 0.70 13.78
CA GLY A 101 -3.55 1.98 14.39
C GLY A 101 -4.89 2.50 13.85
N SER A 102 -4.85 3.72 13.30
CA SER A 102 -5.96 4.42 12.62
C SER A 102 -6.11 4.09 11.13
N TYR A 103 -5.19 3.30 10.56
CA TYR A 103 -5.21 2.93 9.14
C TYR A 103 -5.99 1.63 8.91
N GLU A 104 -6.90 1.66 7.93
CA GLU A 104 -7.49 0.47 7.35
C GLU A 104 -6.89 0.27 5.96
N LEU A 105 -6.33 -0.92 5.72
CA LEU A 105 -5.65 -1.28 4.48
C LEU A 105 -6.46 -2.36 3.78
N ALA A 106 -6.74 -2.17 2.50
CA ALA A 106 -7.37 -3.16 1.65
C ALA A 106 -6.54 -3.35 0.38
N PHE A 107 -6.05 -4.58 0.19
CA PHE A 107 -5.27 -4.99 -0.96
C PHE A 107 -6.14 -5.85 -1.88
N GLU A 108 -6.29 -5.40 -3.12
CA GLU A 108 -7.07 -6.09 -4.15
C GLU A 108 -6.24 -6.27 -5.41
N ARG A 109 -6.36 -7.41 -6.08
CA ARG A 109 -5.75 -7.63 -7.39
C ARG A 109 -6.77 -8.21 -8.34
N MET A 110 -6.69 -7.83 -9.62
CA MET A 110 -7.59 -8.35 -10.64
C MET A 110 -7.18 -9.76 -11.09
N GLU A 111 -5.88 -10.06 -11.07
CA GLU A 111 -5.30 -11.33 -11.54
C GLU A 111 -4.15 -11.73 -10.61
N ALA A 112 -3.84 -13.03 -10.53
CA ALA A 112 -2.83 -13.55 -9.60
C ALA A 112 -1.41 -13.04 -9.89
N ASP A 113 -1.09 -12.79 -11.17
CA ASP A 113 0.24 -12.34 -11.62
C ASP A 113 0.36 -10.81 -11.69
N LYS A 114 -0.67 -10.08 -11.26
CA LYS A 114 -0.67 -8.61 -11.24
C LYS A 114 -0.44 -8.09 -9.83
N PRO A 115 0.18 -6.91 -9.70
CA PRO A 115 0.34 -6.28 -8.41
C PRO A 115 -1.01 -5.97 -7.75
N TYR A 116 -1.01 -5.95 -6.43
CA TYR A 116 -2.12 -5.48 -5.63
C TYR A 116 -2.28 -3.96 -5.77
N PHE A 117 -3.52 -3.51 -5.84
CA PHE A 117 -3.92 -2.15 -5.54
C PHE A 117 -4.15 -2.02 -4.04
N LEU A 118 -3.65 -0.95 -3.45
CA LEU A 118 -3.83 -0.66 -2.03
C LEU A 118 -4.79 0.51 -1.87
N MET A 119 -5.90 0.27 -1.19
CA MET A 119 -6.79 1.29 -0.68
C MET A 119 -6.49 1.51 0.81
N ILE A 120 -6.16 2.75 1.17
CA ILE A 120 -5.85 3.17 2.53
C ILE A 120 -6.94 4.13 3.00
N LYS A 121 -7.58 3.78 4.11
CA LYS A 121 -8.40 4.71 4.89
C LYS A 121 -7.63 5.16 6.12
N TYR A 122 -7.54 6.46 6.34
CA TYR A 122 -6.66 7.08 7.34
C TYR A 122 -7.29 8.35 7.91
N LEU A 123 -6.78 8.85 9.04
CA LEU A 123 -7.20 10.14 9.57
C LEU A 123 -6.63 11.27 8.72
N ASP A 124 -7.36 12.37 8.54
CA ASP A 124 -6.90 13.56 7.80
C ASP A 124 -5.61 14.18 8.37
N THR A 125 -5.29 13.92 9.63
CA THR A 125 -4.03 14.32 10.28
C THR A 125 -2.82 13.46 9.92
N GLU A 126 -3.03 12.37 9.19
CA GLU A 126 -2.02 11.36 8.84
C GLU A 126 -1.69 11.38 7.33
N SER A 127 -0.63 10.68 6.91
CA SER A 127 -0.25 10.56 5.49
C SER A 127 -0.32 9.12 5.01
N ALA A 128 -1.20 8.88 4.02
CA ALA A 128 -1.29 7.60 3.34
C ALA A 128 -0.04 7.29 2.49
N GLU A 129 0.60 8.31 1.92
CA GLU A 129 1.82 8.17 1.12
C GLU A 129 2.99 7.70 1.98
N GLN A 130 3.17 8.31 3.16
CA GLN A 130 4.20 7.87 4.09
C GLN A 130 3.96 6.41 4.49
N LYS A 131 2.71 6.07 4.82
CA LYS A 131 2.35 4.71 5.18
C LYS A 131 2.61 3.69 4.07
N LEU A 132 2.31 4.06 2.82
CA LEU A 132 2.62 3.23 1.64
C LEU A 132 4.13 3.08 1.44
N ASN A 133 4.91 4.14 1.60
CA ASN A 133 6.36 4.12 1.43
C ASN A 133 7.04 3.23 2.46
N ASP A 134 6.61 3.30 3.72
CA ASP A 134 7.12 2.45 4.80
C ASP A 134 6.88 0.97 4.45
N LEU A 135 5.65 0.62 4.08
CA LEU A 135 5.29 -0.75 3.70
C LEU A 135 6.03 -1.22 2.44
N SER A 136 6.20 -0.31 1.47
CA SER A 136 6.90 -0.61 0.21
C SER A 136 8.39 -0.88 0.42
N SER A 137 9.03 -0.14 1.33
CA SER A 137 10.44 -0.31 1.68
C SER A 137 10.67 -1.65 2.39
N GLU A 138 9.78 -2.02 3.30
CA GLU A 138 9.83 -3.30 4.03
C GLU A 138 9.57 -4.50 3.11
N TYR A 139 8.56 -4.39 2.24
CA TYR A 139 8.30 -5.43 1.24
C TYR A 139 9.50 -5.63 0.30
N ALA A 140 10.16 -4.55 -0.12
CA ALA A 140 11.35 -4.65 -0.97
C ALA A 140 12.51 -5.39 -0.28
N LEU A 141 12.73 -5.15 1.03
CA LEU A 141 13.69 -5.90 1.82
C LEU A 141 13.35 -7.40 1.84
N ASN A 142 12.08 -7.72 2.07
CA ASN A 142 11.60 -9.10 2.11
C ASN A 142 11.77 -9.82 0.76
N VAL A 143 11.47 -9.15 -0.35
CA VAL A 143 11.69 -9.70 -1.70
C VAL A 143 13.18 -9.95 -1.95
N GLN A 144 14.05 -9.03 -1.53
CA GLN A 144 15.49 -9.17 -1.70
C GLN A 144 16.03 -10.35 -0.88
N GLU A 145 15.61 -10.48 0.38
CA GLU A 145 15.98 -11.59 1.26
C GLU A 145 15.56 -12.94 0.67
N GLU A 146 14.30 -13.04 0.23
CA GLU A 146 13.76 -14.26 -0.38
C GLU A 146 14.50 -14.63 -1.68
N SER A 147 14.80 -13.63 -2.50
CA SER A 147 15.55 -13.80 -3.75
C SER A 147 16.98 -14.28 -3.47
N TYR A 148 17.66 -13.68 -2.50
CA TYR A 148 19.00 -14.08 -2.08
C TYR A 148 19.02 -15.54 -1.58
N ARG A 149 18.05 -15.92 -0.73
CA ARG A 149 17.93 -17.29 -0.23
C ARG A 149 17.71 -18.29 -1.36
N SER A 150 16.76 -18.00 -2.26
CA SER A 150 16.46 -18.86 -3.41
C SER A 150 17.65 -19.02 -4.35
N ILE A 151 18.39 -17.94 -4.63
CA ILE A 151 19.60 -18.00 -5.46
C ILE A 151 20.67 -18.86 -4.78
N THR A 152 20.95 -18.61 -3.50
CA THR A 152 21.96 -19.35 -2.74
C THR A 152 21.63 -20.85 -2.65
N GLU A 153 20.36 -21.21 -2.45
CA GLU A 153 19.91 -22.59 -2.48
C GLU A 153 20.12 -23.23 -3.86
N LYS A 154 19.69 -22.56 -4.93
CA LYS A 154 19.90 -23.04 -6.31
C LYS A 154 21.38 -23.21 -6.66
N LEU A 155 22.24 -22.30 -6.22
CA LEU A 155 23.69 -22.44 -6.44
C LEU A 155 24.23 -23.70 -5.76
N LYS A 156 23.85 -23.94 -4.49
CA LYS A 156 24.22 -25.17 -3.76
C LYS A 156 23.71 -26.43 -4.44
N GLU A 157 22.45 -26.44 -4.89
CA GLU A 157 21.86 -27.59 -5.60
C GLU A 157 22.61 -27.92 -6.90
N ASN A 158 23.14 -26.91 -7.58
CA ASN A 158 23.90 -27.08 -8.82
C ASN A 158 25.41 -27.25 -8.59
N ASN A 159 25.85 -27.44 -7.34
CA ASN A 159 27.26 -27.51 -6.95
C ASN A 159 28.10 -26.30 -7.41
N MET A 160 27.47 -25.12 -7.50
CA MET A 160 28.13 -23.86 -7.77
C MET A 160 28.46 -23.15 -6.45
N GLU A 161 29.68 -22.62 -6.33
CA GLU A 161 30.13 -21.89 -5.15
C GLU A 161 30.08 -20.38 -5.37
N ILE A 162 29.70 -19.65 -4.32
CA ILE A 162 29.80 -18.19 -4.28
C ILE A 162 31.26 -17.83 -4.05
N GLU A 163 31.87 -17.13 -5.00
CA GLU A 163 33.24 -16.64 -4.95
C GLU A 163 33.35 -15.39 -4.07
N SER A 164 32.42 -14.45 -4.23
CA SER A 164 32.36 -13.23 -3.42
C SER A 164 30.93 -12.70 -3.26
N GLU A 165 30.70 -12.02 -2.14
CA GLU A 165 29.48 -11.30 -1.82
C GLU A 165 29.86 -9.87 -1.43
N GLU A 166 29.26 -8.89 -2.09
CA GLU A 166 29.45 -7.46 -1.83
C GLU A 166 28.10 -6.82 -1.51
N VAL A 167 28.04 -6.06 -0.42
CA VAL A 167 26.87 -5.27 -0.04
C VAL A 167 27.22 -3.79 -0.14
N TYR A 168 26.46 -3.05 -0.93
CA TYR A 168 26.65 -1.63 -1.19
C TYR A 168 25.84 -0.75 -0.22
N ASP A 169 26.19 0.53 -0.14
CA ASP A 169 25.55 1.53 0.75
C ASP A 169 24.05 1.73 0.45
N ASP A 170 23.60 1.38 -0.74
CA ASP A 170 22.20 1.42 -1.17
C ASP A 170 21.44 0.10 -0.90
N ASN A 171 22.02 -0.79 -0.08
CA ASN A 171 21.55 -2.14 0.20
C ASN A 171 21.50 -3.06 -1.04
N THR A 172 22.20 -2.75 -2.13
CA THR A 172 22.36 -3.68 -3.24
C THR A 172 23.31 -4.81 -2.85
N ILE A 173 22.91 -6.05 -3.11
CA ILE A 173 23.75 -7.24 -2.92
C ILE A 173 24.24 -7.72 -4.28
N VAL A 174 25.55 -7.85 -4.42
CA VAL A 174 26.21 -8.39 -5.61
C VAL A 174 26.88 -9.72 -5.28
N LEU A 175 26.52 -10.76 -6.04
CA LEU A 175 27.07 -12.10 -5.91
C LEU A 175 27.92 -12.45 -7.13
N THR A 176 29.16 -12.85 -6.88
CA THR A 176 30.05 -13.46 -7.88
C THR A 176 30.03 -14.96 -7.68
N VAL A 177 29.70 -15.70 -8.74
CA VAL A 177 29.58 -17.16 -8.70
C VAL A 177 30.66 -17.75 -9.59
N ASN A 178 31.34 -18.79 -9.09
CA ASN A 178 32.24 -19.58 -9.91
C ASN A 178 31.44 -20.61 -10.71
N ILE A 179 31.63 -20.59 -12.02
CA ILE A 179 31.01 -21.51 -12.98
C ILE A 179 32.16 -22.28 -13.61
N ASP A 180 32.44 -23.46 -13.08
CA ASP A 180 33.39 -24.43 -13.66
C ASP A 180 32.77 -25.16 -14.86
#